data_AF-A0A151SBS3-F1
#
_entry.id   AF-A0A151SBS3-F1
#
_cell.length_a   1.000
_cell.length_b   1.000
_cell.length_c   1.000
_cell.angle_alpha   90.00
_cell.angle_beta   90.00
_cell.angle_gamma   90.00
#
_symmetry.space_group_name_H-M   'P 1'
#
loop_
_entity.id
_entity.type
_entity.pdbx_description
1 polymer ?
#
loop_
_entity_poly.entity_id
_entity_poly.type
_entity_poly.pdbx_seq_one_letter_code
_entity_poly.pdbx_strand_id
1 'polypeptide(L)'
;ISKVLADRLVVLAPKIILIQQHDFIKDRQILDCIITTFEAVNILDNKVFGGNVGIKFDINKAFDTLDWHFLLDTLRTFGFNNIFCV
;
A
#
# COMPACT_ATOMS: atom_id res chain seq x y z
N ILE A 1 12.85 -19.91 -4.80
CA ILE A 1 11.57 -19.72 -5.53
C ILE A 1 10.93 -18.38 -5.15
N SER A 2 10.69 -18.10 -3.85
CA SER A 2 10.03 -16.86 -3.39
C SER A 2 10.67 -15.56 -3.90
N LYS A 3 12.01 -15.47 -3.89
CA LYS A 3 12.74 -14.31 -4.45
C LYS A 3 12.42 -14.05 -5.93
N VAL A 4 12.36 -15.11 -6.74
CA VAL A 4 12.06 -15.00 -8.17
C VAL A 4 10.63 -14.52 -8.39
N LEU A 5 9.68 -14.95 -7.56
CA LEU A 5 8.30 -14.46 -7.61
C LEU A 5 8.21 -12.99 -7.19
N ALA A 6 8.91 -12.60 -6.13
CA ALA A 6 8.99 -11.21 -5.69
C ALA A 6 9.59 -10.29 -6.78
N ASP A 7 10.71 -10.70 -7.39
CA ASP A 7 11.36 -9.92 -8.45
C ASP A 7 10.43 -9.73 -9.67
N ARG A 8 9.59 -10.73 -9.99
CA ARG A 8 8.57 -10.61 -11.04
C ARG A 8 7.42 -9.68 -10.64
N LEU A 9 6.97 -9.74 -9.38
CA LEU A 9 5.93 -8.86 -8.86
C LEU A 9 6.37 -7.40 -8.81
N VAL A 10 7.64 -7.12 -8.49
CA VAL A 10 8.16 -5.74 -8.43
C VAL A 10 7.98 -5.00 -9.76
N VAL A 11 8.07 -5.70 -10.90
CA VAL A 11 7.85 -5.11 -12.23
C VAL A 11 6.38 -4.71 -12.44
N LEU A 12 5.44 -5.41 -11.81
CA LEU A 12 3.99 -5.16 -11.92
C LEU A 12 3.47 -4.21 -10.85
N ALA A 13 4.13 -4.15 -9.68
CA ALA A 13 3.71 -3.37 -8.53
C ALA A 13 3.34 -1.90 -8.87
N PRO A 14 4.08 -1.16 -9.71
CA PRO A 14 3.71 0.21 -10.07
C PRO A 14 2.38 0.35 -10.83
N LYS A 15 1.86 -0.73 -11.43
CA LYS A 15 0.60 -0.73 -12.19
C LYS A 15 -0.62 -1.04 -11.33
N ILE A 16 -0.42 -1.74 -10.21
CA ILE A 16 -1.50 -2.22 -9.34
C ILE A 16 -1.51 -1.54 -7.97
N ILE A 17 -0.45 -0.81 -7.62
CA ILE A 17 -0.31 -0.07 -6.36
C ILE A 17 -0.31 1.44 -6.63
N LEU A 18 -1.07 2.18 -5.81
CA LEU A 18 -1.14 3.63 -5.80
C LEU A 18 0.23 4.28 -5.53
N ILE A 19 0.47 5.47 -6.08
CA ILE A 19 1.75 6.18 -5.92
C ILE A 19 2.03 6.59 -4.46
N GLN A 20 0.99 6.80 -3.67
CA GLN A 20 1.06 7.18 -2.25
C GLN A 20 1.43 6.03 -1.31
N GLN A 21 1.49 4.79 -1.80
CA GLN A 21 1.93 3.66 -0.98
C GLN A 21 3.45 3.57 -1.02
N HIS A 22 4.14 4.06 0.01
CA HIS A 22 5.60 4.17 -0.03
C HIS A 22 6.33 2.91 0.46
N ASP A 23 5.70 2.09 1.29
CA ASP A 23 6.35 0.95 1.93
C ASP A 23 6.59 -0.23 0.96
N PHE A 24 7.74 -0.89 1.14
CA PHE A 24 8.15 -2.11 0.44
C PHE A 24 8.23 -2.01 -1.09
N ILE A 25 8.26 -0.80 -1.66
CA ILE A 25 8.40 -0.57 -3.09
C ILE A 25 9.78 0.02 -3.38
N LYS A 26 10.49 -0.62 -4.31
CA LYS A 26 11.80 -0.14 -4.76
C LYS A 26 11.68 1.28 -5.29
N ASP A 27 12.68 2.11 -4.98
CA ASP A 27 12.79 3.50 -5.43
C ASP A 27 11.72 4.45 -4.83
N ARG A 28 10.96 4.02 -3.81
CA ARG A 28 10.15 4.91 -2.95
C ARG A 28 10.83 5.09 -1.61
N GLN A 29 10.98 6.34 -1.17
CA GLN A 29 11.68 6.64 0.07
C GLN A 29 10.69 6.90 1.20
N ILE A 30 11.07 6.52 2.42
CA ILE A 30 10.29 6.83 3.63
C ILE A 30 10.12 8.34 3.83
N LEU A 31 11.09 9.14 3.35
CA LEU A 31 11.04 10.59 3.39
C LEU A 31 9.82 11.15 2.64
N ASP A 32 9.42 10.54 1.52
CA ASP A 32 8.26 10.98 0.74
C ASP A 32 6.96 10.84 1.56
N CYS A 33 6.85 9.77 2.36
CA CYS A 33 5.73 9.54 3.27
C CYS A 33 5.69 10.57 4.40
N ILE A 34 6.85 10.92 4.97
CA ILE A 34 6.96 11.95 6.02
C ILE A 34 6.54 13.32 5.48
N ILE A 35 7.03 13.69 4.29
CA ILE A 35 6.67 14.96 3.64
C ILE A 35 5.16 15.01 3.38
N THR A 36 4.60 13.97 2.76
CA THR A 36 3.15 13.89 2.48
C THR A 36 2.32 13.99 3.76
N THR A 37 2.76 13.35 4.85
CA THR A 37 2.09 13.42 6.14
C THR A 37 2.19 14.83 6.74
N PHE A 38 3.34 15.48 6.64
CA PHE A 38 3.53 16.84 7.14
C PHE A 38 2.66 17.84 6.37
N GLU A 39 2.57 17.71 5.05
CA GLU A 39 1.66 18.49 4.21
C GLU A 39 0.20 18.28 4.62
N ALA A 40 -0.22 17.03 4.84
CA ALA A 40 -1.57 16.71 5.31
C ALA A 40 -1.87 17.37 6.67
N VAL A 41 -0.92 17.31 7.63
CA VAL A 41 -1.07 17.97 8.94
C VAL A 41 -1.16 19.49 8.80
N ASN A 42 -0.34 20.09 7.94
CA ASN A 42 -0.40 21.53 7.68
C ASN A 42 -1.75 21.96 7.07
N ILE A 43 -2.35 21.11 6.21
CA ILE A 43 -3.69 21.34 5.69
C ILE A 43 -4.75 21.28 6.81
N LEU A 44 -4.59 20.35 7.76
CA LEU A 44 -5.50 20.23 8.92
C LEU A 44 -5.47 21.48 9.83
N ASP A 45 -4.39 22.27 9.81
CA ASP A 45 -4.29 23.52 10.60
C ASP A 45 -5.06 24.70 9.97
N ASN A 46 -5.50 24.58 8.71
CA ASN A 46 -6.25 25.64 8.05
C ASN A 46 -7.65 25.81 8.64
N LYS A 47 -8.07 27.04 8.91
CA LYS A 47 -9.44 27.30 9.39
C LYS A 47 -10.46 27.03 8.28
N VAL A 48 -11.28 26.00 8.47
CA VAL A 48 -12.42 25.67 7.60
C VAL A 48 -13.72 25.69 8.40
N PHE A 49 -14.84 25.97 7.72
CA PHE A 49 -16.16 25.87 8.33
C PHE A 49 -16.43 24.41 8.75
N GLY A 50 -16.65 24.18 10.04
CA GLY A 50 -16.87 22.85 10.60
C GLY A 50 -15.61 22.14 11.15
N GLY A 51 -14.41 22.73 10.98
CA GLY A 51 -13.14 22.16 11.46
C GLY A 51 -12.59 21.02 10.59
N ASN A 52 -11.37 20.58 10.90
CA ASN A 52 -10.67 19.50 10.18
C ASN A 52 -10.52 18.25 11.05
N VAL A 53 -10.47 17.08 10.41
CA VAL A 53 -10.25 15.78 11.07
C VAL A 53 -9.21 14.99 10.31
N GLY A 54 -8.19 14.50 11.02
CA GLY A 54 -7.25 13.50 10.51
C GLY A 54 -7.59 12.12 11.04
N ILE A 55 -7.57 11.10 10.19
CA ILE A 55 -7.83 9.71 10.58
C ILE A 55 -6.57 8.90 10.30
N LYS A 56 -6.09 8.18 11.31
CA LYS A 56 -4.97 7.23 11.20
C LYS A 56 -5.49 5.82 11.37
N PHE A 57 -5.21 4.97 10.39
CA PHE A 57 -5.48 3.54 10.45
C PHE A 57 -4.15 2.77 10.56
N ASP A 58 -4.11 1.81 11.47
CA ASP A 58 -2.97 0.92 11.69
C ASP A 58 -3.47 -0.51 11.76
N ILE A 59 -2.80 -1.43 11.06
CA ILE A 59 -3.18 -2.84 11.02
C ILE A 59 -2.18 -3.62 11.88
N ASN A 60 -2.66 -4.10 13.03
CA ASN A 60 -1.84 -4.91 13.93
C ASN A 60 -1.52 -6.26 13.29
N LYS A 61 -0.22 -6.61 13.25
CA LYS A 61 0.28 -7.88 12.71
C LYS A 61 -0.36 -8.23 11.36
N ALA A 62 -0.22 -7.34 10.39
CA ALA A 62 -0.85 -7.48 9.07
C ALA A 62 -0.62 -8.86 8.42
N PHE A 63 0.58 -9.44 8.55
CA PHE A 63 0.87 -10.77 7.99
C PHE A 63 0.24 -11.94 8.77
N ASP A 64 -0.05 -11.77 10.07
CA ASP A 64 -0.70 -12.81 10.89
C ASP A 64 -2.23 -12.75 10.76
N THR A 65 -2.77 -11.56 10.44
CA THR A 65 -4.22 -11.29 10.38
C THR A 65 -4.78 -11.30 8.97
N LEU A 66 -3.93 -11.33 7.94
CA LEU A 66 -4.34 -11.36 6.55
C LEU A 66 -4.95 -12.72 6.18
N ASP A 67 -6.13 -12.68 5.55
CA ASP A 67 -6.74 -13.85 4.94
C ASP A 67 -6.07 -14.14 3.59
N TRP A 68 -5.39 -15.29 3.53
CA TRP A 68 -4.68 -15.74 2.33
C TRP A 68 -5.63 -16.00 1.16
N HIS A 69 -6.86 -16.46 1.40
CA HIS A 69 -7.83 -16.67 0.32
C HIS A 69 -8.23 -15.34 -0.32
N PHE A 70 -8.50 -14.32 0.52
CA PHE A 70 -8.79 -12.98 0.04
C PHE A 70 -7.64 -12.39 -0.81
N LEU A 71 -6.39 -12.58 -0.36
CA LEU A 71 -5.23 -12.13 -1.13
C LEU A 71 -5.14 -12.84 -2.50
N LEU A 72 -5.34 -14.15 -2.54
CA LEU A 72 -5.30 -14.92 -3.79
C LEU A 72 -6.43 -14.50 -4.75
N ASP A 73 -7.65 -14.27 -4.24
CA ASP A 73 -8.77 -13.80 -5.05
C ASP A 73 -8.56 -12.38 -5.57
N THR A 74 -7.92 -11.52 -4.78
CA THR A 74 -7.50 -10.19 -5.21
C THR A 74 -6.50 -10.27 -6.36
N LEU A 75 -5.48 -11.13 -6.26
CA LEU A 75 -4.51 -11.34 -7.33
C LEU A 75 -5.16 -11.93 -8.60
N ARG A 76 -6.10 -12.87 -8.46
CA ARG A 76 -6.88 -13.39 -9.60
C ARG A 76 -7.67 -12.28 -10.29
N THR A 77 -8.25 -11.37 -9.51
CA THR A 77 -8.99 -10.20 -10.03
C THR A 77 -8.08 -9.23 -10.80
N PHE A 78 -6.82 -9.07 -10.36
CA PHE A 78 -5.79 -8.36 -11.13
C PHE A 78 -5.30 -9.12 -12.38
N GLY A 79 -5.80 -10.33 -12.64
CA GLY A 79 -5.50 -11.13 -13.83
C GLY A 79 -4.32 -12.10 -13.67
N PHE A 80 -3.89 -12.39 -12.44
CA PHE A 80 -2.82 -13.37 -12.21
C PHE A 80 -3.30 -14.80 -12.52
N ASN A 81 -2.42 -15.60 -13.13
CA ASN A 81 -2.67 -17.00 -13.48
C ASN A 81 -2.84 -17.87 -12.21
N ASN A 82 -3.70 -18.89 -12.28
CA ASN A 82 -3.85 -19.94 -11.26
C ASN A 82 -2.53 -20.61 -10.80
N ILE A 83 -1.52 -20.75 -11.66
CA ILE A 83 -0.19 -21.27 -11.31
C ILE A 83 0.56 -20.31 -10.37
N PHE A 84 0.28 -19.01 -10.46
CA PHE A 84 0.80 -18.02 -9.52
C PHE A 84 -0.05 -17.96 -8.25
N CYS A 85 -1.38 -18.08 -8.40
CA CYS A 85 -2.36 -18.06 -7.31
C CYS A 85 -2.74 -19.46 -6.83
N VAL A 86 -1.73 -20.25 -6.43
CA VAL A 86 -1.86 -21.61 -5.86
C VAL A 86 -2.01 -21.53 -4.35
#